data_AF-A0A1Y3TWZ3-F1
#
_entry.id   AF-A0A1Y3TWZ3-F1
#
_cell.length_a   1.000
_cell.length_b   1.000
_cell.length_c   1.000
_cell.angle_alpha   90.00
_cell.angle_beta   90.00
_cell.angle_gamma   90.00
#
_symmetry.space_group_name_H-M   'P 1'
#
loop_
_entity.id
_entity.type
_entity.pdbx_description
1 polymer ?
#
loop_
_entity_poly.entity_id
_entity_poly.type
_entity_poly.pdbx_seq_one_letter_code
_entity_poly.pdbx_strand_id
1 'polypeptide(L)'
;MTTVQNTIVAMEKELSEEINHDYEKLYDVDNKELMCVLSSLHNKLVSNFEVLNKYLPTTSEERYLHADVSRKIMEILEQIKRFKDKLIGTQYEFFVVEYYNNIFELCDSFLQQYRGSYIPKNTEKIEIYYAISIFIIKEQKANVNVLETKLIDYKYIADLAFAAKEDLQKGNYDSVITKSRTMIEEAFCFAIEAKGVSPTKDGKITSLDKQFRTHYNIHTDSNTDERIKKLLGGLTTAIQGISDMRNNNSDSHGTGSRRYRLEKHHTEFCLNAAISVANFILGIAEKNK
;
A
#
# COMPACT_ATOMS: atom_id res chain seq x y z
N MET A 1 14.70 -28.74 -25.37
CA MET A 1 14.28 -27.48 -24.71
C MET A 1 13.38 -27.86 -23.55
N THR A 2 13.69 -27.47 -22.32
CA THR A 2 12.79 -27.70 -21.18
C THR A 2 11.50 -26.90 -21.39
N THR A 3 10.37 -27.37 -20.84
CA THR A 3 9.08 -26.66 -20.92
C THR A 3 9.20 -25.19 -20.47
N VAL A 4 10.06 -24.93 -19.48
CA VAL A 4 10.37 -23.60 -18.95
C VAL A 4 11.07 -22.72 -19.99
N GLN A 5 12.14 -23.21 -20.63
CA GLN A 5 12.86 -22.44 -21.66
C GLN A 5 11.94 -22.13 -22.86
N ASN A 6 11.07 -23.08 -23.24
CA ASN A 6 10.10 -22.84 -24.30
C ASN A 6 9.08 -21.74 -23.93
N THR A 7 8.64 -21.69 -22.67
CA THR A 7 7.76 -20.61 -22.17
C THR A 7 8.43 -19.24 -22.27
N ILE A 8 9.70 -19.13 -21.87
CA ILE A 8 10.46 -17.88 -21.93
C ILE A 8 10.63 -17.41 -23.39
N VAL A 9 11.12 -18.29 -24.26
CA VAL A 9 11.34 -17.96 -25.68
C VAL A 9 10.02 -17.66 -26.40
N ALA A 10 8.91 -18.32 -26.03
CA ALA A 10 7.60 -18.00 -26.58
C ALA A 10 7.16 -16.58 -26.21
N MET A 11 7.41 -16.17 -24.96
CA MET A 11 7.11 -14.81 -24.48
C MET A 11 7.99 -13.76 -25.16
N GLU A 12 9.28 -14.04 -25.30
CA GLU A 12 10.23 -13.17 -26.01
C GLU A 12 9.80 -12.96 -27.48
N LYS A 13 9.35 -14.02 -28.15
CA LYS A 13 8.80 -13.92 -29.51
C LYS A 13 7.51 -13.12 -29.58
N GLU A 14 6.62 -13.28 -28.60
CA GLU A 14 5.40 -12.48 -28.49
C GLU A 14 5.72 -10.98 -28.34
N LEU A 15 6.85 -10.66 -27.69
CA LEU A 15 7.36 -9.30 -27.49
C LEU A 15 8.28 -8.80 -28.62
N SER A 16 8.51 -9.58 -29.69
CA SER A 16 9.66 -9.37 -30.61
C SER A 16 9.80 -7.97 -31.21
N GLU A 17 8.70 -7.27 -31.53
CA GLU A 17 8.73 -5.88 -32.05
C GLU A 17 8.89 -4.82 -30.94
N GLU A 18 8.79 -5.24 -29.68
CA GLU A 18 8.75 -4.40 -28.48
C GLU A 18 9.85 -4.78 -27.48
N ILE A 19 10.88 -5.53 -27.93
CA ILE A 19 12.04 -5.87 -27.12
C ILE A 19 12.73 -4.58 -26.64
N ASN A 20 12.97 -4.51 -25.34
CA ASN A 20 13.62 -3.37 -24.70
C ASN A 20 14.60 -3.82 -23.61
N HIS A 21 15.81 -3.25 -23.64
CA HIS A 21 16.91 -3.62 -22.74
C HIS A 21 17.20 -2.57 -21.65
N ASP A 22 16.42 -1.49 -21.56
CA ASP A 22 16.74 -0.33 -20.70
C ASP A 22 16.71 -0.69 -19.20
N TYR A 23 15.93 -1.69 -18.83
CA TYR A 23 15.71 -2.10 -17.44
C TYR A 23 16.41 -3.42 -17.08
N GLU A 24 17.19 -4.03 -17.97
CA GLU A 24 17.86 -5.32 -17.71
C GLU A 24 18.71 -5.29 -16.44
N LYS A 25 19.39 -4.16 -16.17
CA LYS A 25 20.24 -3.98 -14.99
C LYS A 25 19.48 -4.07 -13.67
N LEU A 26 18.15 -3.96 -13.68
CA LEU A 26 17.31 -4.09 -12.49
C LEU A 26 16.98 -5.55 -12.14
N TYR A 27 17.33 -6.50 -13.01
CA TYR A 27 16.97 -7.90 -12.88
C TYR A 27 18.23 -8.77 -12.76
N ASP A 28 18.48 -9.30 -11.57
CA ASP A 28 19.61 -10.21 -11.31
C ASP A 28 19.25 -11.67 -11.65
N VAL A 29 19.19 -11.98 -12.94
CA VAL A 29 18.74 -13.30 -13.45
C VAL A 29 19.80 -13.88 -14.38
N ASP A 30 20.12 -15.17 -14.21
CA ASP A 30 21.12 -15.88 -15.02
C ASP A 30 20.67 -16.15 -16.46
N ASN A 31 19.36 -16.28 -16.68
CA ASN A 31 18.74 -16.47 -17.99
C ASN A 31 18.55 -15.13 -18.74
N LYS A 32 19.32 -14.94 -19.81
CA LYS A 32 19.33 -13.70 -20.60
C LYS A 32 17.99 -13.44 -21.31
N GLU A 33 17.36 -14.47 -21.86
CA GLU A 33 16.07 -14.32 -22.54
C GLU A 33 14.97 -13.88 -21.55
N LEU A 34 14.97 -14.43 -20.33
CA LEU A 34 14.06 -14.02 -19.28
C LEU A 34 14.33 -12.58 -18.82
N MET A 35 15.59 -12.20 -18.63
CA MET A 35 15.97 -10.83 -18.29
C MET A 35 15.48 -9.82 -19.34
N CYS A 36 15.64 -10.16 -20.63
CA CYS A 36 15.13 -9.38 -21.75
C CYS A 36 13.58 -9.28 -21.72
N VAL A 37 12.87 -10.40 -21.50
CA VAL A 37 11.41 -10.43 -21.36
C VAL A 37 10.94 -9.52 -20.21
N LEU A 38 11.56 -9.63 -19.04
CA LEU A 38 11.19 -8.83 -17.86
C LEU A 38 11.46 -7.33 -18.10
N SER A 39 12.60 -6.98 -18.71
CA SER A 39 12.93 -5.61 -19.09
C SER A 39 11.93 -5.04 -20.10
N SER A 40 11.52 -5.85 -21.09
CA SER A 40 10.54 -5.44 -22.10
C SER A 40 9.15 -5.22 -21.50
N LEU A 41 8.68 -6.12 -20.64
CA LEU A 41 7.43 -5.96 -19.89
C LEU A 41 7.46 -4.75 -18.96
N HIS A 42 8.61 -4.49 -18.31
CA HIS A 42 8.83 -3.30 -17.49
C HIS A 42 8.64 -2.04 -18.33
N ASN A 43 9.35 -1.94 -19.46
CA ASN A 43 9.28 -0.79 -20.33
C ASN A 43 7.84 -0.53 -20.83
N LYS A 44 7.13 -1.59 -21.21
CA LYS A 44 5.72 -1.51 -21.64
C LYS A 44 4.82 -0.97 -20.55
N LEU A 45 4.96 -1.43 -19.31
CA LEU A 45 4.20 -0.91 -18.17
C LEU A 45 4.51 0.56 -17.92
N VAL A 46 5.79 0.92 -17.81
CA VAL A 46 6.22 2.30 -17.56
C VAL A 46 5.66 3.24 -18.63
N SER A 47 5.87 2.91 -19.91
CA SER A 47 5.41 3.74 -21.02
C SER A 47 3.88 3.93 -21.02
N ASN A 48 3.11 2.89 -20.67
CA ASN A 48 1.66 3.02 -20.63
C ASN A 48 1.17 3.73 -19.35
N PHE A 49 1.87 3.60 -18.23
CA PHE A 49 1.58 4.38 -17.02
C PHE A 49 1.93 5.86 -17.19
N GLU A 50 2.96 6.22 -17.96
CA GLU A 50 3.22 7.60 -18.38
C GLU A 50 2.06 8.16 -19.20
N VAL A 51 1.51 7.37 -20.12
CA VAL A 51 0.33 7.76 -20.91
C VAL A 51 -0.90 7.91 -20.00
N LEU A 52 -1.14 6.96 -19.08
CA LEU A 52 -2.23 7.05 -18.11
C LEU A 52 -2.09 8.29 -17.22
N ASN A 53 -0.88 8.65 -16.82
CA ASN A 53 -0.58 9.85 -16.04
C ASN A 53 -0.91 11.17 -16.75
N LYS A 54 -1.14 11.16 -18.06
CA LYS A 54 -1.70 12.33 -18.79
C LYS A 54 -3.18 12.56 -18.47
N TYR A 55 -3.87 11.52 -18.00
CA TYR A 55 -5.26 11.56 -17.55
C TYR A 55 -5.36 11.62 -16.02
N LEU A 56 -4.24 11.61 -15.29
CA LEU A 56 -4.21 11.73 -13.83
C LEU A 56 -3.56 13.07 -13.40
N PRO A 57 -3.87 13.59 -12.21
CA PRO A 57 -4.87 13.07 -11.27
C PRO A 57 -6.29 13.40 -11.75
N THR A 58 -7.28 12.67 -11.24
CA THR A 58 -8.70 13.02 -11.39
C THR A 58 -9.19 13.76 -10.15
N THR A 59 -10.06 14.76 -10.35
CA THR A 59 -10.75 15.46 -9.27
C THR A 59 -12.20 14.94 -9.17
N SER A 60 -13.15 15.78 -8.78
CA SER A 60 -14.57 15.46 -8.73
C SER A 60 -15.24 15.34 -10.11
N GLU A 61 -14.59 15.82 -11.17
CA GLU A 61 -15.06 15.77 -12.55
C GLU A 61 -14.85 14.38 -13.18
N GLU A 62 -15.77 13.99 -14.06
CA GLU A 62 -15.70 12.72 -14.78
C GLU A 62 -14.59 12.77 -15.83
N ARG A 63 -13.68 11.80 -15.80
CA ARG A 63 -12.62 11.68 -16.80
C ARG A 63 -12.57 10.27 -17.34
N TYR A 64 -12.36 10.17 -18.65
CA TYR A 64 -12.32 8.90 -19.36
C TYR A 64 -10.94 8.70 -20.00
N LEU A 65 -10.39 7.50 -19.80
CA LEU A 65 -9.23 7.02 -20.54
C LEU A 65 -9.69 6.51 -21.91
N HIS A 66 -8.90 6.79 -22.95
CA HIS A 66 -9.23 6.29 -24.29
C HIS A 66 -9.17 4.75 -24.36
N ALA A 67 -10.02 4.19 -25.23
CA ALA A 67 -10.21 2.75 -25.36
C ALA A 67 -8.96 2.01 -25.89
N ASP A 68 -8.15 2.66 -26.71
CA ASP A 68 -6.89 2.12 -27.22
C ASP A 68 -5.84 1.99 -26.11
N VAL A 69 -5.67 3.01 -25.27
CA VAL A 69 -4.78 2.94 -24.09
C VAL A 69 -5.28 1.89 -23.12
N SER A 70 -6.59 1.83 -22.89
CA SER A 70 -7.21 0.84 -22.01
C SER A 70 -6.90 -0.59 -22.47
N ARG A 71 -7.11 -0.89 -23.76
CA ARG A 71 -6.83 -2.21 -24.34
C ARG A 71 -5.35 -2.58 -24.23
N LYS A 72 -4.43 -1.62 -24.48
CA LYS A 72 -2.99 -1.86 -24.34
C LYS A 72 -2.61 -2.26 -22.93
N ILE A 73 -3.07 -1.53 -21.91
CA ILE A 73 -2.77 -1.88 -20.52
C ILE A 73 -3.35 -3.25 -20.18
N MET A 74 -4.62 -3.52 -20.53
CA MET A 74 -5.26 -4.82 -20.28
C MET A 74 -4.49 -5.98 -20.95
N GLU A 75 -4.03 -5.81 -22.18
CA GLU A 75 -3.23 -6.80 -22.90
C GLU A 75 -1.91 -7.09 -22.19
N ILE A 76 -1.22 -6.05 -21.72
CA ILE A 76 0.04 -6.19 -20.95
C ILE A 76 -0.20 -6.95 -19.64
N LEU A 77 -1.25 -6.60 -18.89
CA LEU A 77 -1.56 -7.26 -17.62
C LEU A 77 -1.92 -8.74 -17.83
N GLU A 78 -2.68 -9.07 -18.88
CA GLU A 78 -3.01 -10.46 -19.23
C GLU A 78 -1.77 -11.24 -19.71
N GLN A 79 -0.88 -10.60 -20.47
CA GLN A 79 0.42 -11.17 -20.86
C GLN A 79 1.27 -11.52 -19.62
N ILE A 80 1.41 -10.58 -18.69
CA ILE A 80 2.15 -10.79 -17.44
C ILE A 80 1.54 -11.94 -16.63
N LYS A 81 0.22 -11.95 -16.47
CA LYS A 81 -0.50 -12.99 -15.71
C LYS A 81 -0.28 -14.37 -16.32
N ARG A 82 -0.52 -14.54 -17.62
CA ARG A 82 -0.32 -15.80 -18.34
C ARG A 82 1.13 -16.28 -18.27
N PHE A 83 2.09 -15.37 -18.34
CA PHE A 83 3.50 -15.69 -18.23
C PHE A 83 3.88 -16.14 -16.82
N LYS A 84 3.46 -15.37 -15.81
CA LYS A 84 3.65 -15.68 -14.39
C LYS A 84 3.08 -17.04 -14.03
N ASP A 85 1.83 -17.34 -14.41
CA ASP A 85 1.15 -18.59 -14.11
C ASP A 85 1.90 -19.82 -14.64
N LYS A 86 2.55 -19.70 -15.81
CA LYS A 86 3.35 -20.77 -16.41
C LYS A 86 4.70 -21.00 -15.73
N LEU A 87 5.19 -20.04 -14.94
CA LEU A 87 6.47 -20.12 -14.24
C LEU A 87 6.32 -20.48 -12.75
N ILE A 88 5.10 -20.59 -12.22
CA ILE A 88 4.84 -21.01 -10.84
C ILE A 88 5.52 -22.36 -10.55
N GLY A 89 6.24 -22.44 -9.43
CA GLY A 89 6.93 -23.66 -9.00
C GLY A 89 8.26 -23.93 -9.73
N THR A 90 8.65 -23.07 -10.68
CA THR A 90 9.96 -23.17 -11.36
C THR A 90 10.99 -22.28 -10.68
N GLN A 91 12.27 -22.43 -11.04
CA GLN A 91 13.35 -21.53 -10.57
C GLN A 91 13.18 -20.08 -11.02
N TYR A 92 12.39 -19.85 -12.08
CA TYR A 92 12.08 -18.53 -12.63
C TYR A 92 10.70 -18.02 -12.23
N GLU A 93 10.05 -18.63 -11.23
CA GLU A 93 8.85 -18.06 -10.62
C GLU A 93 9.15 -16.62 -10.18
N PHE A 94 8.27 -15.68 -10.51
CA PHE A 94 8.45 -14.28 -10.19
C PHE A 94 7.19 -13.65 -9.59
N PHE A 95 7.40 -12.59 -8.84
CA PHE A 95 6.38 -11.82 -8.15
C PHE A 95 6.38 -10.39 -8.68
N VAL A 96 5.25 -9.71 -8.59
CA VAL A 96 5.16 -8.27 -8.86
C VAL A 96 5.32 -7.55 -7.53
N VAL A 97 6.12 -6.49 -7.50
CA VAL A 97 6.29 -5.63 -6.33
C VAL A 97 4.93 -5.06 -5.90
N GLU A 98 4.67 -5.02 -4.59
CA GLU A 98 3.35 -4.64 -4.02
C GLU A 98 2.81 -3.31 -4.57
N TYR A 99 3.67 -2.28 -4.66
CA TYR A 99 3.32 -1.00 -5.26
C TYR A 99 2.70 -1.15 -6.67
N TYR A 100 3.33 -1.94 -7.54
CA TYR A 100 2.85 -2.18 -8.89
C TYR A 100 1.62 -3.12 -8.92
N ASN A 101 1.50 -4.07 -7.99
CA ASN A 101 0.25 -4.83 -7.84
C ASN A 101 -0.94 -3.93 -7.52
N ASN A 102 -0.79 -2.96 -6.62
CA ASN A 102 -1.86 -2.01 -6.29
C ASN A 102 -2.28 -1.19 -7.52
N ILE A 103 -1.33 -0.84 -8.39
CA ILE A 103 -1.62 -0.18 -9.67
C ILE A 103 -2.36 -1.13 -10.63
N PHE A 104 -1.96 -2.40 -10.69
CA PHE A 104 -2.62 -3.39 -11.54
C PHE A 104 -4.07 -3.61 -11.08
N GLU A 105 -4.31 -3.76 -9.78
CA GLU A 105 -5.65 -3.87 -9.21
C GLU A 105 -6.50 -2.63 -9.46
N LEU A 106 -5.91 -1.43 -9.35
CA LEU A 106 -6.57 -0.19 -9.74
C LEU A 106 -6.97 -0.23 -11.21
N CYS A 107 -6.06 -0.60 -12.12
CA CYS A 107 -6.35 -0.71 -13.54
C CYS A 107 -7.49 -1.71 -13.82
N ASP A 108 -7.42 -2.91 -13.24
CA ASP A 108 -8.45 -3.95 -13.38
C ASP A 108 -9.82 -3.48 -12.88
N SER A 109 -9.88 -2.58 -11.90
CA SER A 109 -11.13 -2.06 -11.37
C SER A 109 -11.92 -1.17 -12.33
N PHE A 110 -11.28 -0.55 -13.33
CA PHE A 110 -11.94 0.45 -14.18
C PHE A 110 -11.68 0.30 -15.68
N LEU A 111 -10.63 -0.40 -16.12
CA LEU A 111 -10.32 -0.54 -17.53
C LEU A 111 -11.40 -1.37 -18.25
N GLN A 112 -11.84 -0.87 -19.40
CA GLN A 112 -12.85 -1.50 -20.25
C GLN A 112 -12.26 -1.80 -21.62
N GLN A 113 -12.61 -2.98 -22.14
CA GLN A 113 -12.23 -3.42 -23.49
C GLN A 113 -12.92 -2.58 -24.58
N TYR A 114 -14.17 -2.16 -24.32
CA TYR A 114 -15.00 -1.43 -25.26
C TYR A 114 -15.34 -0.05 -24.70
N ARG A 115 -15.28 0.98 -25.55
CA ARG A 115 -15.49 2.41 -25.18
C ARG A 115 -14.41 2.94 -24.24
N GLY A 116 -14.52 4.22 -23.87
CA GLY A 116 -13.59 4.85 -22.94
C GLY A 116 -13.80 4.36 -21.51
N SER A 117 -12.71 4.17 -20.77
CA SER A 117 -12.74 3.68 -19.39
C SER A 117 -12.93 4.85 -18.43
N TYR A 118 -14.00 4.83 -17.64
CA TYR A 118 -14.23 5.84 -16.61
C TYR A 118 -13.18 5.72 -15.51
N ILE A 119 -12.35 6.74 -15.32
CA ILE A 119 -11.32 6.73 -14.27
C ILE A 119 -11.99 7.10 -12.94
N PRO A 120 -11.77 6.34 -11.85
CA PRO A 120 -12.33 6.66 -10.54
C PRO A 120 -11.99 8.09 -10.11
N LYS A 121 -12.90 8.74 -9.36
CA LYS A 121 -12.67 10.10 -8.83
C LYS A 121 -11.55 10.07 -7.79
N ASN A 122 -10.81 11.18 -7.68
CA ASN A 122 -9.68 11.32 -6.74
C ASN A 122 -8.61 10.24 -6.95
N THR A 123 -8.36 9.84 -8.20
CA THR A 123 -7.25 8.95 -8.53
C THR A 123 -6.00 9.80 -8.69
N GLU A 124 -5.02 9.57 -7.83
CA GLU A 124 -3.74 10.26 -7.85
C GLU A 124 -2.88 9.86 -9.06
N LYS A 125 -1.84 10.64 -9.35
CA LYS A 125 -0.82 10.22 -10.33
C LYS A 125 -0.07 9.00 -9.82
N ILE A 126 0.27 8.13 -10.75
CA ILE A 126 1.18 7.01 -10.51
C ILE A 126 2.60 7.58 -10.41
N GLU A 127 3.30 7.34 -9.32
CA GLU A 127 4.74 7.58 -9.23
C GLU A 127 5.49 6.51 -10.04
N ILE A 128 6.34 6.93 -10.97
CA ILE A 128 7.04 6.02 -11.88
C ILE A 128 8.49 5.90 -11.43
N TYR A 129 8.91 4.70 -11.05
CA TYR A 129 10.27 4.42 -10.59
C TYR A 129 11.09 3.76 -11.70
N TYR A 130 12.02 4.51 -12.30
CA TYR A 130 12.92 4.00 -13.34
C TYR A 130 14.09 3.16 -12.79
N ALA A 131 14.35 3.24 -11.48
CA ALA A 131 15.48 2.60 -10.83
C ALA A 131 15.08 1.40 -9.95
N ILE A 132 13.81 1.00 -9.94
CA ILE A 132 13.26 -0.07 -9.11
C ILE A 132 12.58 -1.09 -10.03
N SER A 133 12.89 -2.37 -9.86
CA SER A 133 12.29 -3.44 -10.66
C SER A 133 10.78 -3.58 -10.36
N ILE A 134 10.00 -3.91 -11.39
CA ILE A 134 8.57 -4.26 -11.23
C ILE A 134 8.40 -5.72 -10.78
N PHE A 135 9.33 -6.59 -11.19
CA PHE A 135 9.28 -8.03 -10.96
C PHE A 135 10.44 -8.50 -10.07
N ILE A 136 10.17 -9.44 -9.17
CA ILE A 136 11.15 -10.07 -8.27
C ILE A 136 11.17 -11.57 -8.53
N ILE A 137 12.33 -12.15 -8.83
CA ILE A 137 12.46 -13.60 -8.98
C ILE A 137 12.42 -14.28 -7.60
N LYS A 138 11.85 -15.48 -7.51
CA LYS A 138 11.71 -16.26 -6.26
C LYS A 138 13.00 -16.43 -5.47
N GLU A 139 14.13 -16.70 -6.14
CA GLU A 139 15.43 -16.82 -5.47
C GLU A 139 15.90 -15.49 -4.86
N GLN A 140 15.54 -14.37 -5.52
CA GLN A 140 15.79 -13.02 -5.01
C GLN A 140 14.85 -12.66 -3.86
N LYS A 141 13.64 -13.26 -3.77
CA LYS A 141 12.71 -13.00 -2.66
C LYS A 141 13.30 -13.28 -1.27
N ALA A 142 14.35 -14.12 -1.18
CA ALA A 142 15.08 -14.38 0.06
C ALA A 142 16.24 -13.38 0.35
N ASN A 143 16.76 -12.67 -0.66
CA ASN A 143 17.91 -11.75 -0.55
C ASN A 143 17.59 -10.30 -0.96
N VAL A 144 16.35 -10.04 -1.36
CA VAL A 144 15.86 -8.71 -1.68
C VAL A 144 15.40 -8.07 -0.37
N ASN A 145 16.31 -7.29 0.22
CA ASN A 145 15.97 -6.14 1.05
C ASN A 145 15.36 -5.01 0.19
N VAL A 146 14.46 -5.33 -0.75
CA VAL A 146 13.44 -4.34 -1.11
C VAL A 146 12.57 -4.36 0.11
N LEU A 147 12.65 -3.26 0.87
CA LEU A 147 11.70 -2.93 1.90
C LEU A 147 10.32 -3.36 1.40
N GLU A 148 9.79 -4.45 1.95
CA GLU A 148 8.35 -4.65 2.10
C GLU A 148 7.88 -3.57 3.08
N THR A 149 8.14 -2.30 2.77
CA THR A 149 7.41 -1.19 3.35
C THR A 149 6.08 -1.28 2.66
N LYS A 150 5.19 -2.07 3.27
CA LYS A 150 3.75 -1.91 3.14
C LYS A 150 3.49 -0.40 3.01
N LEU A 151 3.02 0.03 1.84
CA LEU A 151 2.84 1.46 1.57
C LEU A 151 1.66 1.94 2.41
N ILE A 152 1.96 2.52 3.58
CA ILE A 152 0.95 3.11 4.44
C ILE A 152 0.68 4.54 3.96
N ASP A 153 -0.24 4.67 3.02
CA ASP A 153 -0.72 5.94 2.49
C ASP A 153 -2.18 6.21 2.88
N TYR A 154 -2.73 7.34 2.45
CA TYR A 154 -4.14 7.68 2.71
C TYR A 154 -5.12 6.64 2.14
N LYS A 155 -4.78 5.97 1.04
CA LYS A 155 -5.61 4.92 0.43
C LYS A 155 -5.64 3.69 1.33
N TYR A 156 -4.49 3.25 1.82
CA TYR A 156 -4.39 2.16 2.77
C TYR A 156 -5.25 2.40 4.03
N ILE A 157 -5.17 3.61 4.60
CA ILE A 157 -6.01 4.01 5.74
C ILE A 157 -7.49 3.98 5.38
N ALA A 158 -7.86 4.45 4.19
CA ALA A 158 -9.24 4.44 3.71
C ALA A 158 -9.78 3.02 3.50
N ASP A 159 -8.99 2.11 2.92
CA ASP A 159 -9.37 0.72 2.67
C ASP A 159 -9.55 -0.05 3.99
N LEU A 160 -8.62 0.13 4.95
CA LEU A 160 -8.74 -0.45 6.29
C LEU A 160 -9.95 0.13 7.05
N ALA A 161 -10.23 1.43 6.90
CA ALA A 161 -11.40 2.08 7.47
C ALA A 161 -12.71 1.57 6.86
N PHE A 162 -12.74 1.29 5.56
CA PHE A 162 -13.90 0.71 4.88
C PHE A 162 -14.21 -0.68 5.46
N ALA A 163 -13.21 -1.55 5.54
CA ALA A 163 -13.35 -2.88 6.14
C ALA A 163 -13.83 -2.80 7.61
N ALA A 164 -13.32 -1.84 8.39
CA ALA A 164 -13.76 -1.60 9.76
C ALA A 164 -15.22 -1.09 9.84
N LYS A 165 -15.67 -0.27 8.89
CA LYS A 165 -17.07 0.16 8.80
C LYS A 165 -18.01 -0.99 8.46
N GLU A 166 -17.61 -1.92 7.59
CA GLU A 166 -18.40 -3.13 7.33
C GLU A 166 -18.58 -3.99 8.58
N ASP A 167 -17.50 -4.16 9.35
CA ASP A 167 -17.53 -4.86 10.63
C ASP A 167 -18.43 -4.16 11.65
N LEU A 168 -18.41 -2.83 11.68
CA LEU A 168 -19.30 -2.03 12.53
C LEU A 168 -20.77 -2.28 12.21
N GLN A 169 -21.15 -2.38 10.93
CA GLN A 169 -22.54 -2.68 10.53
C GLN A 169 -22.94 -4.11 10.89
N LYS A 170 -21.99 -5.05 10.86
CA LYS A 170 -22.21 -6.45 11.23
C LYS A 170 -22.23 -6.67 12.76
N GLY A 171 -21.92 -5.65 13.56
CA GLY A 171 -21.82 -5.76 15.02
C GLY A 171 -20.51 -6.38 15.51
N ASN A 172 -19.50 -6.50 14.65
CA ASN A 172 -18.19 -7.10 14.94
C ASN A 172 -17.27 -6.12 15.67
N TYR A 173 -17.68 -5.59 16.83
CA TYR A 173 -17.02 -4.45 17.47
C TYR A 173 -15.56 -4.71 17.84
N ASP A 174 -15.19 -5.90 18.31
CA ASP A 174 -13.79 -6.23 18.62
C ASP A 174 -12.88 -6.17 17.38
N SER A 175 -13.42 -6.56 16.22
CA SER A 175 -12.73 -6.45 14.94
C SER A 175 -12.51 -4.99 14.54
N VAL A 176 -13.51 -4.13 14.77
CA VAL A 176 -13.38 -2.68 14.55
C VAL A 176 -12.29 -2.08 15.43
N ILE A 177 -12.30 -2.40 16.74
CA ILE A 177 -11.27 -1.90 17.68
C ILE A 177 -9.88 -2.38 17.27
N THR A 178 -9.75 -3.65 16.84
CA THR A 178 -8.48 -4.19 16.34
C THR A 178 -8.00 -3.42 15.12
N LYS A 179 -8.86 -3.20 14.11
CA LYS A 179 -8.50 -2.44 12.91
C LYS A 179 -8.18 -0.98 13.22
N SER A 180 -8.91 -0.32 14.11
CA SER A 180 -8.61 1.03 14.60
C SER A 180 -7.21 1.12 15.20
N ARG A 181 -6.83 0.10 15.99
CA ARG A 181 -5.51 0.02 16.61
C ARG A 181 -4.41 -0.17 15.56
N THR A 182 -4.60 -1.14 14.66
CA THR A 182 -3.68 -1.41 13.54
C THR A 182 -3.43 -0.17 12.69
N MET A 183 -4.49 0.58 12.38
CA MET A 183 -4.41 1.81 11.59
C MET A 183 -3.46 2.85 12.20
N ILE A 184 -3.51 3.04 13.51
CA ILE A 184 -2.64 3.97 14.23
C ILE A 184 -1.21 3.41 14.34
N GLU A 185 -1.06 2.13 14.69
CA GLU A 185 0.26 1.47 14.83
C GLU A 185 1.05 1.53 13.53
N GLU A 186 0.42 1.16 12.41
CA GLU A 186 1.08 1.14 11.12
C GLU A 186 1.38 2.54 10.57
N ALA A 187 0.52 3.52 10.82
CA ALA A 187 0.81 4.92 10.49
C ALA A 187 2.04 5.43 11.25
N PHE A 188 2.18 5.09 12.54
CA PHE A 188 3.38 5.44 13.30
C PHE A 188 4.62 4.71 12.78
N CYS A 189 4.55 3.39 12.56
CA CYS A 189 5.67 2.62 12.04
C CYS A 189 6.18 3.21 10.72
N PHE A 190 5.27 3.44 9.78
CA PHE A 190 5.58 4.06 8.49
C PHE A 190 6.26 5.43 8.67
N ALA A 191 5.70 6.31 9.50
CA ALA A 191 6.27 7.62 9.71
C ALA A 191 7.68 7.54 10.33
N ILE A 192 7.90 6.65 11.29
CA ILE A 192 9.20 6.47 11.94
C ILE A 192 10.23 5.89 10.95
N GLU A 193 9.83 4.91 10.14
CA GLU A 193 10.65 4.33 9.08
C GLU A 193 11.01 5.34 7.99
N ALA A 194 10.09 6.25 7.65
CA ALA A 194 10.34 7.35 6.73
C ALA A 194 11.42 8.34 7.24
N LYS A 195 11.72 8.34 8.55
CA LYS A 195 12.88 9.07 9.13
C LYS A 195 14.15 8.24 9.21
N GLY A 196 14.17 7.03 8.63
CA GLY A 196 15.30 6.10 8.69
C GLY A 196 15.49 5.47 10.06
N VAL A 197 14.45 5.45 10.90
CA VAL A 197 14.50 4.91 12.26
C VAL A 197 13.65 3.64 12.34
N SER A 198 14.10 2.65 13.11
CA SER A 198 13.31 1.44 13.35
C SER A 198 12.22 1.68 14.43
N PRO A 199 10.95 1.32 14.18
CA PRO A 199 9.88 1.44 15.16
C PRO A 199 10.10 0.56 16.39
N THR A 200 9.62 1.00 17.56
CA THR A 200 9.63 0.17 18.78
C THR A 200 8.76 -1.08 18.61
N LYS A 201 9.24 -2.24 19.08
CA LYS A 201 8.53 -3.54 18.96
C LYS A 201 7.90 -4.02 20.27
N ASP A 202 7.64 -3.12 21.22
CA ASP A 202 7.08 -3.45 22.54
C ASP A 202 5.55 -3.62 22.55
N GLY A 203 4.91 -3.44 21.39
CA GLY A 203 3.46 -3.57 21.22
C GLY A 203 2.65 -2.42 21.84
N LYS A 204 3.28 -1.31 22.26
CA LYS A 204 2.60 -0.18 22.89
C LYS A 204 2.53 1.00 21.93
N ILE A 205 1.30 1.40 21.57
CA ILE A 205 1.09 2.61 20.75
C ILE A 205 1.68 3.85 21.40
N THR A 206 1.64 3.95 22.73
CA THR A 206 2.21 5.09 23.46
C THR A 206 3.73 5.21 23.29
N SER A 207 4.43 4.08 23.14
CA SER A 207 5.86 4.06 22.83
C SER A 207 6.12 4.58 21.41
N LEU A 208 5.30 4.16 20.44
CA LEU A 208 5.34 4.65 19.06
C LEU A 208 5.02 6.15 18.96
N ASP A 209 4.00 6.64 19.67
CA ASP A 209 3.64 8.08 19.73
C ASP A 209 4.80 8.92 20.26
N LYS A 210 5.45 8.46 21.34
CA LYS A 210 6.63 9.14 21.90
C LYS A 210 7.80 9.16 20.92
N GLN A 211 8.07 8.03 20.26
CA GLN A 211 9.14 7.91 19.26
C GLN A 211 8.88 8.84 18.07
N PHE A 212 7.68 8.78 17.50
CA PHE A 212 7.25 9.63 16.40
C PHE A 212 7.41 11.12 16.75
N ARG A 213 6.88 11.56 17.88
CA ARG A 213 7.00 12.97 18.30
C ARG A 213 8.44 13.44 18.43
N THR A 214 9.31 12.58 18.97
CA THR A 214 10.74 12.87 19.10
C THR A 214 11.40 13.06 17.73
N HIS A 215 11.16 12.16 16.78
CA HIS A 215 11.82 12.23 15.46
C HIS A 215 11.24 13.27 14.51
N TYR A 216 9.99 13.65 14.71
CA TYR A 216 9.33 14.72 13.95
C TYR A 216 9.38 16.08 14.65
N ASN A 217 10.11 16.19 15.77
CA ASN A 217 10.21 17.41 16.59
C ASN A 217 8.85 17.99 17.00
N ILE A 218 7.84 17.13 17.10
CA ILE A 218 6.53 17.50 17.61
C ILE A 218 6.72 17.73 19.10
N HIS A 219 6.54 18.99 19.53
CA HIS A 219 6.72 19.52 20.91
C HIS A 219 8.05 20.20 21.27
N THR A 220 8.79 20.76 20.30
CA THR A 220 10.14 21.26 20.59
C THR A 220 10.33 22.78 20.65
N ASP A 221 9.33 23.61 20.31
CA ASP A 221 9.50 25.07 20.38
C ASP A 221 8.64 25.70 21.49
N SER A 222 9.28 26.52 22.33
CA SER A 222 8.60 27.43 23.29
C SER A 222 7.62 28.40 22.63
N ASN A 223 7.76 28.65 21.32
CA ASN A 223 6.86 29.44 20.48
C ASN A 223 5.66 28.67 19.92
N THR A 224 5.50 27.37 20.24
CA THR A 224 4.32 26.61 19.80
C THR A 224 3.06 27.17 20.46
N ASP A 225 2.04 27.51 19.65
CA ASP A 225 0.76 28.05 20.10
C ASP A 225 0.08 27.14 21.14
N GLU A 226 -0.41 27.71 22.24
CA GLU A 226 -1.06 26.97 23.34
C GLU A 226 -2.28 26.17 22.89
N ARG A 227 -2.99 26.62 21.84
CA ARG A 227 -4.12 25.87 21.26
C ARG A 227 -3.64 24.61 20.56
N ILE A 228 -2.48 24.66 19.91
CA ILE A 228 -1.85 23.49 19.29
C ILE A 228 -1.41 22.51 20.37
N LYS A 229 -0.78 22.99 21.45
CA LYS A 229 -0.40 22.13 22.59
C LYS A 229 -1.62 21.42 23.18
N LYS A 230 -2.73 22.14 23.38
CA LYS A 230 -3.98 21.56 23.89
C LYS A 230 -4.57 20.52 22.94
N LEU A 231 -4.57 20.79 21.62
CA LEU A 231 -5.02 19.84 20.60
C LEU A 231 -4.18 18.56 20.61
N LEU A 232 -2.85 18.68 20.65
CA LEU A 232 -1.93 17.55 20.70
C LEU A 232 -2.07 16.74 22.00
N GLY A 233 -2.35 17.40 23.12
CA GLY A 233 -2.69 16.73 24.37
C GLY A 233 -3.98 15.91 24.25
N GLY A 234 -5.01 16.47 23.62
CA GLY A 234 -6.24 15.75 23.31
C GLY A 234 -6.01 14.53 22.41
N LEU A 235 -5.13 14.65 21.41
CA LEU A 235 -4.71 13.55 20.56
C LEU A 235 -4.06 12.42 21.37
N THR A 236 -3.15 12.76 22.30
CA THR A 236 -2.52 11.77 23.19
C THR A 236 -3.57 11.04 24.05
N THR A 237 -4.57 11.76 24.58
CA THR A 237 -5.67 11.14 25.33
C THR A 237 -6.51 10.21 24.46
N ALA A 238 -6.79 10.58 23.20
CA ALA A 238 -7.53 9.74 22.26
C ALA A 238 -6.76 8.45 21.94
N ILE A 239 -5.46 8.55 21.64
CA ILE A 239 -4.58 7.40 21.40
C ILE A 239 -4.58 6.43 22.59
N GLN A 240 -4.46 6.96 23.82
CA GLN A 240 -4.51 6.15 25.03
C GLN A 240 -5.86 5.43 25.17
N GLY A 241 -6.98 6.15 24.99
CA GLY A 241 -8.31 5.57 25.03
C GLY A 241 -8.51 4.43 24.02
N ILE A 242 -8.06 4.62 22.78
CA ILE A 242 -8.12 3.59 21.72
C ILE A 242 -7.27 2.37 22.09
N SER A 243 -6.07 2.58 22.63
CA SER A 243 -5.19 1.50 23.09
C SER A 243 -5.86 0.66 24.20
N ASP A 244 -6.53 1.32 25.15
CA ASP A 244 -7.14 0.67 26.32
C ASP A 244 -8.44 -0.07 25.99
N MET A 245 -9.16 0.34 24.95
CA MET A 245 -10.37 -0.35 24.48
C MET A 245 -10.12 -1.82 24.09
N ARG A 246 -8.90 -2.16 23.64
CA ARG A 246 -8.50 -3.56 23.40
C ARG A 246 -8.20 -4.31 24.70
N ASN A 247 -7.47 -3.68 25.62
CA ASN A 247 -6.95 -4.32 26.83
C ASN A 247 -8.08 -4.77 27.77
N ASN A 248 -9.15 -3.99 27.88
CA ASN A 248 -10.31 -4.35 28.72
C ASN A 248 -11.22 -5.44 28.12
N ASN A 249 -11.02 -5.82 26.86
CA ASN A 249 -11.76 -6.91 26.19
C ASN A 249 -10.95 -8.21 26.06
N SER A 250 -9.61 -8.14 26.18
CA SER A 250 -8.69 -9.24 25.84
C SER A 250 -8.13 -9.99 27.06
N ASP A 251 -7.97 -9.34 28.22
CA ASP A 251 -7.36 -10.01 29.39
C ASP A 251 -8.41 -10.70 30.27
N SER A 252 -8.61 -11.98 29.95
CA SER A 252 -9.36 -12.99 30.70
C SER A 252 -8.68 -13.44 32.01
N HIS A 253 -7.78 -12.66 32.59
CA HIS A 253 -7.17 -12.95 33.88
C HIS A 253 -7.53 -11.89 34.92
N GLY A 254 -8.71 -12.08 35.53
CA GLY A 254 -8.88 -11.67 36.93
C GLY A 254 -9.78 -10.48 37.25
N THR A 255 -10.87 -10.23 36.53
CA THR A 255 -12.06 -9.60 37.15
C THR A 255 -13.33 -10.19 36.57
N GLY A 256 -13.87 -11.21 37.25
CA GLY A 256 -15.26 -11.58 37.06
C GLY A 256 -16.15 -10.36 37.31
N SER A 257 -17.22 -10.23 36.51
CA SER A 257 -18.39 -9.36 36.70
C SER A 257 -18.54 -8.01 35.97
N ARG A 258 -17.66 -7.60 35.03
CA ARG A 258 -18.03 -6.50 34.09
C ARG A 258 -17.24 -6.50 32.77
N ARG A 259 -17.61 -7.38 31.83
CA ARG A 259 -17.29 -7.15 30.42
C ARG A 259 -18.08 -5.91 30.00
N TYR A 260 -17.43 -4.77 29.84
CA TYR A 260 -18.12 -3.57 29.35
C TYR A 260 -18.57 -3.86 27.93
N ARG A 261 -19.89 -3.93 27.72
CA ARG A 261 -20.45 -4.22 26.40
C ARG A 261 -20.18 -3.01 25.51
N LEU A 262 -19.26 -3.15 24.56
CA LEU A 262 -19.06 -2.15 23.53
C LEU A 262 -20.37 -1.93 22.77
N GLU A 263 -20.77 -0.67 22.66
CA GLU A 263 -21.92 -0.28 21.86
C GLU A 263 -21.45 0.29 20.51
N LYS A 264 -22.36 0.29 19.53
CA LYS A 264 -22.08 0.79 18.18
C LYS A 264 -21.48 2.19 18.21
N HIS A 265 -22.07 3.10 18.97
CA HIS A 265 -21.64 4.51 19.00
C HIS A 265 -20.24 4.70 19.60
N HIS A 266 -19.88 3.94 20.65
CA HIS A 266 -18.51 3.95 21.21
C HIS A 266 -17.48 3.41 20.21
N THR A 267 -17.84 2.32 19.53
CA THR A 267 -16.99 1.66 18.54
C THR A 267 -16.78 2.52 17.30
N GLU A 268 -17.85 3.16 16.83
CA GLU A 268 -17.83 4.11 15.72
C GLU A 268 -16.99 5.35 16.03
N PHE A 269 -17.12 5.90 17.24
CA PHE A 269 -16.28 7.00 17.68
C PHE A 269 -14.79 6.61 17.72
N CYS A 270 -14.48 5.43 18.26
CA CYS A 270 -13.11 4.89 18.27
C CYS A 270 -12.54 4.79 16.84
N LEU A 271 -13.31 4.26 15.89
CA LEU A 271 -12.90 4.17 14.49
C LEU A 271 -12.65 5.56 13.88
N ASN A 272 -13.57 6.50 14.04
CA ASN A 272 -13.42 7.84 13.50
C ASN A 272 -12.22 8.60 14.11
N ALA A 273 -11.97 8.40 15.41
CA ALA A 273 -10.81 8.94 16.08
C ALA A 273 -9.51 8.32 15.53
N ALA A 274 -9.46 7.01 15.33
CA ALA A 274 -8.30 6.33 14.75
C ALA A 274 -7.99 6.80 13.32
N ILE A 275 -9.00 6.96 12.47
CA ILE A 275 -8.85 7.52 11.12
C ILE A 275 -8.25 8.92 11.18
N SER A 276 -8.78 9.76 12.07
CA SER A 276 -8.30 11.15 12.24
C SER A 276 -6.84 11.20 12.72
N VAL A 277 -6.47 10.32 13.66
CA VAL A 277 -5.10 10.18 14.18
C VAL A 277 -4.15 9.73 13.07
N ALA A 278 -4.50 8.67 12.33
CA ALA A 278 -3.66 8.13 11.28
C ALA A 278 -3.43 9.15 10.15
N ASN A 279 -4.48 9.81 9.69
CA ASN A 279 -4.37 10.87 8.67
C ASN A 279 -3.51 12.04 9.14
N PHE A 280 -3.57 12.41 10.42
CA PHE A 280 -2.71 13.43 11.02
C PHE A 280 -1.23 13.00 11.01
N ILE A 281 -0.93 11.75 11.37
CA ILE A 281 0.42 11.19 11.34
C ILE A 281 0.98 11.22 9.92
N LEU A 282 0.21 10.74 8.93
CA LEU A 282 0.59 10.75 7.52
C LEU A 282 0.84 12.17 7.00
N GLY A 283 -0.03 13.13 7.33
CA GLY A 283 0.15 14.52 6.89
C GLY A 283 1.42 15.17 7.45
N ILE A 284 1.83 14.79 8.67
CA ILE A 284 3.12 15.20 9.21
C ILE A 284 4.28 14.50 8.50
N ALA A 285 4.15 13.19 8.23
CA ALA A 285 5.17 12.41 7.55
C ALA A 285 5.46 12.99 6.16
N GLU A 286 4.42 13.26 5.36
CA GLU A 286 4.53 13.83 4.02
C GLU A 286 5.14 15.23 4.00
N LYS A 287 4.75 16.11 4.93
CA LYS A 287 5.30 17.47 5.01
C LYS A 287 6.82 17.48 5.29
N ASN A 288 7.32 16.45 5.97
CA ASN A 288 8.70 16.36 6.44
C ASN A 288 9.51 15.26 5.73
N LYS A 289 9.08 14.82 4.55
CA LYS A 289 9.89 14.02 3.61
C LYS A 289 11.02 14.87 3.01
#